data_AF-A0A930BFQ7-F1
#
_entry.id   AF-A0A930BFQ7-F1
#
_cell.length_a   1.000
_cell.length_b   1.000
_cell.length_c   1.000
_cell.angle_alpha   90.00
_cell.angle_beta   90.00
_cell.angle_gamma   90.00
#
_symmetry.space_group_name_H-M   'P 1'
#
loop_
_entity.id
_entity.type
_entity.pdbx_description
1 polymer ?
#
loop_
_entity_poly.entity_id
_entity_poly.type
_entity_poly.pdbx_seq_one_letter_code
_entity_poly.pdbx_strand_id
1 'polypeptide(L)'
;MNKNEKLIKFALWGSVALDIFMYVCFVVGFAAGIGGAQIGFLMIGIVFRYGRIIAITSIALKLIVIIFSFARDTNSKQGAFSVALSSLLLLLIIGGVMWGIYYIGKVMSTVG
;
A
#
# COMPACT_ATOMS: atom_id res chain seq x y z
N MET A 1 1.52 -28.74 6.16
CA MET A 1 1.75 -27.28 6.12
C MET A 1 1.56 -26.74 7.53
N ASN A 2 2.60 -26.12 8.12
CA ASN A 2 2.56 -25.68 9.53
C ASN A 2 1.55 -24.52 9.73
N LYS A 3 0.87 -24.43 10.88
CA LYS A 3 -0.05 -23.31 11.20
C LYS A 3 0.58 -21.94 10.94
N ASN A 4 1.86 -21.80 11.29
CA ASN A 4 2.64 -20.56 11.11
C ASN A 4 2.84 -20.22 9.63
N GLU A 5 2.90 -21.21 8.74
CA GLU A 5 3.06 -21.01 7.29
C GLU A 5 1.78 -20.45 6.65
N LYS A 6 0.61 -20.91 7.09
CA LYS A 6 -0.69 -20.34 6.68
C LYS A 6 -0.80 -18.88 7.10
N LEU A 7 -0.39 -18.55 8.33
CA LEU A 7 -0.43 -17.17 8.84
C LEU A 7 0.48 -16.23 8.05
N ILE A 8 1.71 -16.66 7.70
CA ILE A 8 2.64 -15.85 6.90
C ILE A 8 2.08 -15.61 5.49
N LYS A 9 1.52 -16.64 4.85
CA LYS A 9 0.86 -16.48 3.54
C LYS A 9 -0.31 -15.52 3.61
N PHE A 10 -1.15 -15.64 4.64
CA PHE A 10 -2.32 -14.78 4.81
C PHE A 10 -1.92 -13.33 5.08
N ALA A 11 -0.88 -13.10 5.89
CA ALA A 11 -0.32 -11.77 6.16
C ALA A 11 0.23 -11.12 4.88
N LEU A 12 0.97 -11.88 4.06
CA LEU A 12 1.51 -11.38 2.79
C LEU A 12 0.38 -11.06 1.79
N TRP A 13 -0.64 -11.92 1.70
CA TRP A 13 -1.80 -11.67 0.84
C TRP A 13 -2.62 -10.47 1.30
N GLY A 14 -2.81 -10.31 2.61
CA GLY A 14 -3.51 -9.17 3.20
C GLY A 14 -2.77 -7.86 2.94
N SER A 15 -1.44 -7.86 3.02
CA SER A 15 -0.63 -6.69 2.68
C SER A 15 -0.73 -6.34 1.19
N VAL A 16 -0.61 -7.31 0.29
CA VAL A 16 -0.78 -7.08 -1.15
C VAL A 16 -2.18 -6.56 -1.48
N ALA A 17 -3.22 -7.09 -0.82
CA ALA A 17 -4.59 -6.63 -1.00
C ALA A 17 -4.78 -5.18 -0.53
N LEU A 18 -4.16 -4.77 0.58
CA LEU A 18 -4.17 -3.38 1.06
C LEU A 18 -3.52 -2.43 0.06
N ASP A 19 -2.42 -2.85 -0.56
CA ASP A 19 -1.71 -2.06 -1.56
C ASP A 19 -2.56 -1.86 -2.82
N ILE A 20 -3.16 -2.95 -3.31
CA ILE A 20 -4.09 -2.92 -4.45
C ILE A 20 -5.28 -2.03 -4.13
N PHE A 21 -5.86 -2.14 -2.93
CA PHE A 21 -6.98 -1.30 -2.51
C PHE A 21 -6.61 0.19 -2.52
N MET A 22 -5.43 0.53 -1.99
CA MET A 22 -4.93 1.91 -2.03
C MET A 22 -4.76 2.43 -3.46
N TYR A 23 -4.16 1.60 -4.32
CA TYR A 23 -3.94 1.94 -5.72
C TYR A 23 -5.25 2.13 -6.49
N VAL A 24 -6.21 1.22 -6.33
CA VAL A 24 -7.53 1.31 -6.97
C VAL A 24 -8.27 2.55 -6.47
N CYS A 25 -8.31 2.79 -5.16
CA CYS A 25 -8.96 3.99 -4.63
C CYS A 25 -8.31 5.27 -5.11
N PHE A 26 -6.99 5.28 -5.30
CA PHE A 26 -6.28 6.45 -5.81
C PHE A 26 -6.54 6.65 -7.30
N VAL A 27 -6.28 5.65 -8.15
CA VAL A 27 -6.37 5.80 -9.61
C VAL A 27 -7.81 5.90 -10.09
N VAL A 28 -8.69 5.02 -9.61
CA VAL A 28 -10.12 5.04 -9.98
C VAL A 28 -10.80 6.26 -9.36
N GLY A 29 -10.47 6.57 -8.10
CA GLY A 29 -10.97 7.77 -7.44
C GLY A 29 -10.57 9.03 -8.19
N PHE A 30 -9.30 9.15 -8.58
CA PHE A 30 -8.76 10.29 -9.33
C PHE A 30 -9.41 10.43 -10.71
N ALA A 31 -9.51 9.35 -11.48
CA ALA A 31 -10.17 9.36 -12.78
C ALA A 31 -11.67 9.73 -12.68
N ALA A 32 -12.39 9.13 -11.73
CA ALA A 32 -13.80 9.42 -11.49
C ALA A 32 -14.02 10.86 -10.98
N GLY A 33 -13.09 11.37 -10.15
CA GLY A 33 -13.10 12.74 -9.65
C GLY A 33 -12.94 13.77 -10.78
N ILE A 34 -11.99 13.56 -11.69
CA ILE A 34 -11.85 14.40 -12.90
C ILE A 34 -13.10 14.32 -13.77
N GLY A 35 -13.72 13.14 -13.87
CA GLY A 35 -15.00 12.94 -14.55
C GLY A 35 -16.22 13.58 -13.87
N GLY A 36 -16.04 14.31 -12.76
CA GLY A 36 -17.11 15.00 -12.04
C GLY A 36 -17.95 14.12 -11.11
N ALA A 37 -17.57 12.84 -10.93
CA ALA A 37 -18.28 11.96 -10.01
C ALA A 37 -17.88 12.27 -8.55
N GLN A 38 -18.86 12.67 -7.73
CA GLN A 38 -18.65 12.91 -6.29
C GLN A 38 -18.04 11.71 -5.56
N ILE A 39 -18.34 10.49 -6.01
CA ILE A 39 -17.79 9.24 -5.49
C ILE A 39 -16.26 9.20 -5.68
N GLY A 40 -15.75 9.73 -6.79
CA GLY A 40 -14.32 9.79 -7.06
C GLY A 40 -13.56 10.65 -6.05
N PHE A 41 -14.06 11.86 -5.77
CA PHE A 41 -13.48 12.73 -4.74
C PHE A 41 -13.57 12.12 -3.34
N LEU A 42 -14.63 11.37 -3.03
CA LEU A 42 -14.75 10.66 -1.75
C LEU A 42 -13.68 9.56 -1.61
N MET A 43 -13.44 8.77 -2.67
CA MET A 43 -12.38 7.75 -2.68
C MET A 43 -10.99 8.38 -2.51
N ILE A 44 -10.71 9.48 -3.22
CA ILE A 44 -9.46 10.24 -3.07
C ILE A 44 -9.32 10.79 -1.64
N GLY A 45 -10.40 11.30 -1.06
CA GLY A 45 -10.43 11.82 0.31
C GLY A 45 -10.11 10.77 1.37
N ILE A 46 -10.65 9.55 1.21
CA ILE A 46 -10.31 8.40 2.08
C ILE A 46 -8.82 8.08 1.97
N VAL A 47 -8.29 8.09 0.75
CA VAL A 47 -6.87 7.82 0.49
C VAL A 47 -5.97 8.90 1.10
N PHE A 48 -6.30 10.18 1.02
CA PHE A 48 -5.47 11.21 1.66
C PHE A 48 -5.58 11.21 3.19
N ARG A 49 -6.75 10.88 3.74
CA ARG A 49 -6.96 10.86 5.19
C ARG A 49 -6.36 9.63 5.85
N TYR A 50 -6.55 8.45 5.26
CA TYR A 50 -6.18 7.16 5.84
C TYR A 50 -5.04 6.44 5.11
N GLY A 51 -4.65 6.88 3.91
CA GLY A 51 -3.60 6.23 3.11
C GLY A 51 -2.25 6.15 3.82
N ARG A 52 -1.92 7.11 4.68
CA ARG A 52 -0.74 7.01 5.56
C ARG A 52 -0.82 5.82 6.51
N ILE A 53 -1.95 5.66 7.18
CA ILE A 53 -2.15 4.59 8.15
C ILE A 53 -2.12 3.24 7.43
N ILE A 54 -2.82 3.14 6.29
CA ILE A 54 -2.86 1.94 5.44
C ILE A 54 -1.46 1.56 4.95
N ALA A 55 -0.67 2.54 4.48
CA ALA A 55 0.70 2.32 4.03
C ALA A 55 1.61 1.84 5.17
N ILE A 56 1.55 2.47 6.34
CA ILE A 56 2.32 2.05 7.53
C ILE A 56 1.93 0.63 7.94
N THR A 57 0.64 0.30 7.96
CA THR A 57 0.15 -1.06 8.26
C THR A 57 0.66 -2.08 7.26
N SER A 58 0.63 -1.77 5.95
CA SER A 58 1.16 -2.67 4.91
C SER A 58 2.68 -2.89 5.07
N ILE A 59 3.44 -1.83 5.36
CA ILE A 59 4.89 -1.91 5.62
C ILE A 59 5.16 -2.78 6.85
N ALA A 60 4.43 -2.57 7.95
CA ALA A 60 4.59 -3.35 9.18
C ALA A 60 4.30 -4.84 8.93
N LEU A 61 3.25 -5.17 8.18
CA LEU A 61 2.94 -6.55 7.80
C LEU A 61 4.07 -7.18 6.96
N LYS A 62 4.62 -6.46 5.98
CA LYS A 62 5.74 -6.97 5.16
C LYS A 62 7.00 -7.18 5.98
N LEU A 63 7.32 -6.28 6.91
CA LEU A 63 8.48 -6.43 7.81
C LEU A 63 8.35 -7.66 8.72
N ILE A 64 7.16 -7.92 9.27
CA ILE A 64 6.91 -9.14 10.05
C ILE A 64 7.13 -10.38 9.18
N VAL A 65 6.63 -10.38 7.94
CA VAL A 65 6.82 -11.51 7.00
C VAL A 65 8.30 -11.71 6.63
N ILE A 66 9.05 -10.63 6.45
CA ILE A 66 10.50 -10.63 6.18
C ILE A 66 11.26 -11.25 7.35
N ILE A 67 11.02 -10.79 8.58
CA ILE A 67 11.68 -11.32 9.79
C ILE A 67 11.35 -12.80 9.99
N PHE A 68 10.09 -13.19 9.81
CA PHE A 68 9.65 -14.58 9.98
C PHE A 68 10.15 -15.51 8.85
N SER A 69 10.40 -14.97 7.66
CA SER A 69 10.99 -15.73 6.55
C SER A 69 12.50 -15.87 6.71
N PHE A 70 13.18 -14.87 7.27
CA PHE A 70 14.62 -14.91 7.53
C PHE A 70 15.00 -15.97 8.60
N ALA A 71 14.15 -16.18 9.60
CA ALA A 71 14.39 -17.18 10.66
C ALA A 71 14.18 -18.65 10.22
N ARG A 72 13.65 -18.91 9.01
CA ARG A 72 13.34 -20.26 8.51
C ARG A 72 13.78 -20.40 7.06
N ASP A 73 15.04 -20.78 6.89
CA ASP A 73 15.70 -21.03 5.61
C ASP A 73 15.00 -22.18 4.87
N THR A 74 14.23 -21.85 3.84
CA THR A 74 13.67 -22.83 2.91
C THR A 74 13.49 -22.15 1.56
N ASN A 75 13.98 -22.76 0.49
CA ASN A 75 14.09 -22.22 -0.87
C ASN A 75 12.77 -21.60 -1.42
N SER A 76 11.60 -22.05 -0.97
CA SER A 76 10.30 -21.49 -1.35
C SER A 76 9.99 -20.10 -0.75
N LYS A 77 10.71 -19.68 0.30
CA LYS A 77 10.49 -18.41 1.01
C LYS A 77 11.38 -17.27 0.55
N GLN A 78 12.49 -17.55 -0.15
CA GLN A 78 13.28 -16.51 -0.84
C GLN A 78 12.44 -15.77 -1.89
N GLY A 79 11.55 -16.47 -2.59
CA GLY A 79 10.57 -15.85 -3.49
C GLY A 79 9.60 -14.91 -2.77
N ALA A 80 9.09 -15.30 -1.60
CA ALA A 80 8.21 -14.44 -0.79
C ALA A 80 8.95 -13.20 -0.27
N PHE A 81 10.24 -13.31 0.06
CA PHE A 81 11.09 -12.20 0.45
C PHE A 81 11.32 -11.22 -0.70
N SER A 82 11.66 -11.72 -1.89
CA SER A 82 11.86 -10.91 -3.09
C SER A 82 10.58 -10.16 -3.48
N VAL A 83 9.42 -10.84 -3.42
CA VAL A 83 8.11 -10.22 -3.68
C VAL A 83 7.77 -9.16 -2.62
N ALA A 84 8.02 -9.42 -1.34
CA ALA A 84 7.79 -8.45 -0.28
C ALA A 84 8.66 -7.19 -0.45
N LEU A 85 9.93 -7.36 -0.84
CA LEU A 85 10.88 -6.26 -1.07
C LEU A 85 10.51 -5.45 -2.32
N SER A 86 10.20 -6.13 -3.43
CA SER A 86 9.75 -5.48 -4.67
C SER A 86 8.47 -4.69 -4.45
N SER A 87 7.52 -5.28 -3.72
CA SER A 87 6.25 -4.64 -3.36
C SER A 87 6.45 -3.48 -2.38
N LEU A 88 7.45 -3.51 -1.51
CA LEU A 88 7.84 -2.37 -0.66
C LEU A 88 8.35 -1.19 -1.50
N LEU A 89 9.25 -1.45 -2.45
CA LEU A 89 9.78 -0.41 -3.34
C LEU A 89 8.68 0.24 -4.17
N LEU A 90 7.77 -0.56 -4.72
CA LEU A 90 6.64 -0.07 -5.51
C LEU A 90 5.73 0.82 -4.66
N LEU A 91 5.46 0.41 -3.42
CA LEU A 91 4.65 1.18 -2.48
C LEU A 91 5.32 2.50 -2.08
N LEU A 92 6.65 2.52 -1.99
CA LEU A 92 7.42 3.72 -1.66
C LEU A 92 7.40 4.73 -2.81
N ILE A 93 7.51 4.26 -4.06
CA ILE A 93 7.37 5.10 -5.26
C ILE A 93 5.96 5.68 -5.35
N ILE A 94 4.93 4.83 -5.26
CA ILE A 94 3.53 5.25 -5.35
C ILE A 94 3.15 6.18 -4.20
N GLY A 95 3.53 5.82 -2.97
CA GLY A 95 3.30 6.66 -1.79
C GLY A 95 3.99 8.02 -1.90
N GLY A 96 5.22 8.06 -2.43
CA GLY A 96 5.93 9.30 -2.71
C GLY A 96 5.22 10.20 -3.72
N VAL A 97 4.74 9.64 -4.82
CA VAL A 97 3.96 10.37 -5.83
C VAL A 97 2.66 10.92 -5.23
N MET A 98 1.92 10.08 -4.51
CA MET A 98 0.67 10.49 -3.85
C MET A 98 0.89 11.61 -2.82
N TRP A 99 1.95 11.49 -2.02
CA TRP A 99 2.32 12.52 -1.04
C TRP A 99 2.74 13.83 -1.71
N GLY A 100 3.49 13.75 -2.82
CA GLY A 100 3.88 14.91 -3.62
C GLY A 100 2.65 15.67 -4.15
N ILE A 101 1.68 14.94 -4.72
CA ILE A 101 0.42 15.52 -5.21
C ILE A 101 -0.37 16.16 -4.06
N TYR A 102 -0.46 15.49 -2.90
CA TYR A 102 -1.12 16.05 -1.71
C TYR A 102 -0.46 17.36 -1.25
N TYR A 103 0.88 17.38 -1.20
CA TYR A 103 1.63 18.52 -0.73
C TYR A 103 1.47 19.73 -1.66
N ILE A 104 1.56 19.52 -2.98
CA ILE A 104 1.31 20.57 -3.98
C ILE A 104 -0.10 21.14 -3.83
N GLY A 105 -1.12 20.28 -3.72
CA GLY A 105 -2.50 20.70 -3.54
C GLY A 105 -2.72 21.49 -2.24
N LYS A 106 -2.08 21.07 -1.14
CA LYS A 106 -2.15 21.77 0.14
C LYS A 106 -1.52 23.16 0.05
N VAL A 107 -0.34 23.27 -0.56
CA VAL A 107 0.37 24.56 -0.74
C VAL A 107 -0.48 25.50 -1.60
N MET A 108 -1.00 25.04 -2.75
CA MET A 108 -1.87 25.86 -3.62
C MET A 108 -3.13 26.37 -2.90
N SER A 109 -3.73 25.56 -2.03
CA SER A 109 -4.90 25.98 -1.23
C SER A 109 -4.57 27.00 -0.13
N THR A 110 -3.30 27.20 0.21
CA THR A 110 -2.89 28.18 1.24
C THR A 110 -2.42 29.51 0.67
N VAL A 111 -2.16 29.59 -0.65
CA VAL A 111 -1.72 30.83 -1.33
C VAL A 111 -2.78 31.45 -2.25
N GLY A 112 -3.94 30.82 -2.40
CA GLY A 112 -5.12 31.37 -3.09
C GLY A 112 -6.14 31.93 -2.10
#